data_AF-A0A968UCR3-F1
#
_entry.id   AF-A0A968UCR3-F1
#
_cell.length_a   1.000
_cell.length_b   1.000
_cell.length_c   1.000
_cell.angle_alpha   90.00
_cell.angle_beta   90.00
_cell.angle_gamma   90.00
#
_symmetry.space_group_name_H-M   'P 1'
#
loop_
_entity.id
_entity.type
_entity.pdbx_description
1 polymer ?
#
loop_
_entity_poly.entity_id
_entity_poly.type
_entity_poly.pdbx_seq_one_letter_code
_entity_poly.pdbx_strand_id
1 'polypeptide(L)'
;MKNRLKELRQLHQWSQSDVARELGVSRQAVNGFESGKFDPSLDMAFKLANLFNVAIEDVFVYEAKNSMQTLVERVKNFFGFEFGFERFNEKAINAINFARNEAARLQKSQVEPEHLLAGLLADPTTTSARLLQANGVMPDIETNEHSFESLENLEFSPQGKFVLELALQIVRLQGKKSIGTEHLLWGLVRLSETDKTVLSDLFQNYELDREALNNQLAETV
;
A
#
# COMPACT_ATOMS: atom_id res chain seq x y z
N MET A 1 17.33 -1.03 -18.74
CA MET A 1 17.53 0.38 -18.29
C MET A 1 17.47 1.34 -19.48
N LYS A 2 16.94 2.58 -19.35
CA LYS A 2 17.09 3.58 -20.42
C LYS A 2 18.57 3.98 -20.52
N ASN A 3 19.11 4.08 -21.72
CA ASN A 3 20.51 4.45 -21.95
C ASN A 3 20.63 5.36 -23.18
N ARG A 4 21.74 6.09 -23.26
CA ARG A 4 22.07 7.01 -24.36
C ARG A 4 23.21 6.49 -25.23
N LEU A 5 23.49 5.19 -25.20
CA LEU A 5 24.63 4.59 -25.91
C LEU A 5 24.61 4.85 -27.41
N LYS A 6 23.43 4.76 -28.02
CA LYS A 6 23.26 5.05 -29.45
C LYS A 6 23.59 6.51 -29.79
N GLU A 7 23.19 7.44 -28.92
CA GLU A 7 23.43 8.88 -29.08
C GLU A 7 24.92 9.20 -28.91
N LEU A 8 25.54 8.72 -27.84
CA LEU A 8 26.98 8.86 -27.57
C LEU A 8 27.81 8.28 -28.72
N ARG A 9 27.45 7.09 -29.19
CA ARG A 9 28.10 6.47 -30.34
C ARG A 9 27.98 7.32 -31.61
N GLN A 10 26.81 7.90 -31.88
CA GLN A 10 26.58 8.74 -33.05
C GLN A 10 27.35 10.07 -32.98
N LEU A 11 27.47 10.67 -31.80
CA LEU A 11 28.28 11.87 -31.58
C LEU A 11 29.76 11.62 -31.89
N HIS A 12 30.25 10.41 -31.58
CA HIS A 12 31.61 9.97 -31.91
C HIS A 12 31.73 9.41 -33.34
N GLN A 13 30.66 9.43 -34.14
CA GLN A 13 30.59 8.86 -35.50
C GLN A 13 30.98 7.37 -35.57
N TRP A 14 30.77 6.63 -34.49
CA TRP A 14 31.13 5.22 -34.41
C TRP A 14 29.99 4.30 -34.84
N SER A 15 30.31 3.12 -35.37
CA SER A 15 29.36 2.03 -35.59
C SER A 15 29.27 1.12 -34.35
N GLN A 16 28.22 0.31 -34.24
CA GLN A 16 28.11 -0.69 -33.14
C GLN A 16 29.32 -1.63 -33.14
N SER A 17 29.91 -1.90 -34.31
CA SER A 17 31.10 -2.73 -34.46
C SER A 17 32.36 -2.04 -33.93
N ASP A 18 32.46 -0.71 -34.05
CA ASP A 18 33.59 0.05 -33.51
C ASP A 18 33.56 0.03 -31.99
N VAL A 19 32.42 0.33 -31.39
CA VAL A 19 32.23 0.22 -29.92
C VAL A 19 32.50 -1.20 -29.42
N ALA A 20 32.07 -2.21 -30.17
CA ALA A 20 32.31 -3.60 -29.82
C ALA A 20 33.81 -3.96 -29.82
N ARG A 21 34.55 -3.44 -30.81
CA ARG A 21 36.01 -3.61 -30.91
C ARG A 21 36.72 -2.94 -29.73
N GLU A 22 36.38 -1.70 -29.39
CA GLU A 22 37.01 -0.97 -28.28
C GLU A 22 36.75 -1.63 -26.91
N LEU A 23 35.58 -2.26 -26.73
CA LEU A 23 35.21 -2.92 -25.48
C LEU A 23 35.59 -4.40 -25.42
N GLY A 24 36.09 -4.98 -26.52
CA GLY A 24 36.40 -6.41 -26.60
C GLY A 24 35.16 -7.31 -26.50
N VAL A 25 34.01 -6.87 -27.00
CA VAL A 25 32.74 -7.60 -26.98
C VAL A 25 32.21 -7.85 -28.39
N SER A 26 31.15 -8.64 -28.52
CA SER A 26 30.50 -8.84 -29.82
C SER A 26 29.64 -7.62 -30.20
N ARG A 27 29.48 -7.36 -31.51
CA ARG A 27 28.51 -6.36 -31.99
C ARG A 27 27.09 -6.62 -31.47
N GLN A 28 26.72 -7.89 -31.32
CA GLN A 28 25.43 -8.29 -30.75
C GLN A 28 25.29 -7.86 -29.28
N ALA A 29 26.39 -7.84 -28.51
CA ALA A 29 26.39 -7.33 -27.15
C ALA A 29 26.10 -5.82 -27.13
N VAL A 30 26.78 -5.03 -27.97
CA VAL A 30 26.52 -3.59 -28.10
C VAL A 30 25.08 -3.31 -28.53
N ASN A 31 24.55 -4.07 -29.49
CA ASN A 31 23.14 -3.98 -29.87
C ASN A 31 22.21 -4.33 -28.71
N GLY A 32 22.54 -5.37 -27.93
CA GLY A 32 21.81 -5.77 -26.72
C GLY A 32 21.75 -4.65 -25.68
N PHE A 33 22.88 -3.96 -25.46
CA PHE A 33 22.97 -2.81 -24.57
C PHE A 33 22.16 -1.63 -25.10
N GLU A 34 22.35 -1.22 -26.36
CA GLU A 34 21.63 -0.08 -26.97
C GLU A 34 20.11 -0.28 -27.01
N SER A 35 19.65 -1.50 -27.32
CA SER A 35 18.23 -1.83 -27.36
C SER A 35 17.61 -2.09 -25.99
N GLY A 36 18.42 -2.22 -24.94
CA GLY A 36 17.97 -2.60 -23.60
C GLY A 36 17.49 -4.05 -23.49
N LYS A 37 17.86 -4.93 -24.44
CA LYS A 37 17.53 -6.35 -24.41
C LYS A 37 18.10 -7.05 -23.17
N PHE A 38 19.27 -6.61 -22.72
CA PHE A 38 19.86 -6.97 -21.43
C PHE A 38 20.75 -5.82 -20.96
N ASP A 39 20.87 -5.70 -19.64
CA ASP A 39 21.71 -4.68 -19.03
C ASP A 39 23.19 -5.15 -19.00
N PRO A 40 24.16 -4.26 -19.28
CA PRO A 40 25.57 -4.57 -19.10
C PRO A 40 25.87 -4.84 -17.61
N SER A 41 26.91 -5.64 -17.34
CA SER A 41 27.44 -5.75 -15.98
C SER A 41 27.94 -4.39 -15.49
N LEU A 42 28.06 -4.21 -14.17
CA LEU A 42 28.58 -2.97 -13.58
C LEU A 42 29.96 -2.60 -14.15
N ASP A 43 30.86 -3.58 -14.27
CA ASP A 43 32.17 -3.40 -14.90
C ASP A 43 32.06 -2.91 -16.35
N MET A 44 31.15 -3.49 -17.14
CA MET A 44 30.92 -3.08 -18.52
C MET A 44 30.27 -1.69 -18.61
N ALA A 45 29.42 -1.32 -17.66
CA ALA A 45 28.82 0.01 -17.57
C ALA A 45 29.89 1.09 -17.31
N PHE A 46 30.84 0.84 -16.40
CA PHE A 46 31.98 1.74 -16.19
C PHE A 46 32.91 1.81 -17.41
N LYS A 47 33.16 0.67 -18.08
CA LYS A 47 33.93 0.66 -19.34
C LYS A 47 33.26 1.51 -20.42
N LEU A 48 31.94 1.44 -20.55
CA LEU A 48 31.18 2.27 -21.47
C LEU A 48 31.27 3.76 -21.13
N ALA A 49 31.13 4.12 -19.85
CA ALA A 49 31.30 5.51 -19.39
C ALA A 49 32.70 6.05 -19.70
N ASN A 50 33.73 5.26 -19.40
CA ASN A 50 35.11 5.61 -19.70
C ASN A 50 35.38 5.71 -21.20
N LEU A 51 34.81 4.81 -22.01
CA LEU A 51 34.97 4.81 -23.47
C LEU A 51 34.47 6.12 -24.09
N PHE A 52 33.35 6.66 -23.60
CA PHE A 52 32.77 7.92 -24.07
C PHE A 52 33.25 9.14 -23.29
N ASN A 53 34.09 8.96 -22.26
CA ASN A 53 34.59 10.02 -21.38
C ASN A 53 33.47 10.87 -20.76
N VAL A 54 32.44 10.21 -20.24
CA VAL A 54 31.29 10.84 -19.57
C VAL A 54 31.03 10.15 -18.23
N ALA A 55 30.19 10.75 -17.39
CA ALA A 55 29.78 10.10 -16.15
C ALA A 55 28.86 8.90 -16.46
N ILE A 56 28.80 7.93 -15.56
CA ILE A 56 27.98 6.72 -15.77
C ILE A 56 26.48 7.07 -15.89
N GLU A 57 26.05 8.12 -15.21
CA GLU A 57 24.70 8.69 -15.24
C GLU A 57 24.34 9.33 -16.60
N ASP A 58 25.35 9.79 -17.34
CA ASP A 58 25.16 10.33 -18.69
C ASP A 58 24.99 9.21 -19.74
N VAL A 59 25.58 8.03 -19.47
CA VAL A 59 25.40 6.83 -20.30
C VAL A 59 24.06 6.15 -20.00
N PHE A 60 23.76 5.98 -18.72
CA PHE A 60 22.63 5.22 -18.23
C PHE A 60 21.68 6.12 -17.46
N VAL A 61 20.54 6.41 -18.08
CA VAL A 61 19.50 7.21 -17.44
C VAL A 61 18.75 6.31 -16.47
N TYR A 62 19.13 6.40 -15.21
CA TYR A 62 18.29 5.94 -14.12
C TYR A 62 17.15 6.94 -13.96
N GLU A 63 16.07 6.73 -14.72
CA GLU A 63 14.78 7.26 -14.32
C GLU A 63 14.44 6.56 -13.02
N ALA A 64 14.71 7.22 -11.90
CA ALA A 64 13.98 6.96 -10.68
C ALA A 64 12.52 7.16 -11.07
N LYS A 65 11.82 6.07 -11.45
CA LYS A 65 10.35 5.98 -11.45
C LYS A 65 9.93 6.84 -10.28
N ASN A 66 9.21 7.96 -10.49
CA ASN A 66 9.05 9.05 -9.53
C ASN A 66 9.24 8.54 -8.11
N SER A 67 10.16 9.09 -7.33
CA SER A 67 10.48 8.59 -5.98
C SER A 67 9.25 8.20 -5.17
N MET A 68 8.14 8.90 -5.34
CA MET A 68 6.82 8.57 -4.80
C MET A 68 6.12 7.37 -5.47
N GLN A 69 6.17 7.17 -6.78
CA GLN A 69 5.71 5.96 -7.47
C GLN A 69 6.58 4.73 -7.16
N THR A 70 7.91 4.84 -7.07
CA THR A 70 8.75 3.72 -6.59
C THR A 70 8.61 3.50 -5.10
N LEU A 71 8.40 4.53 -4.29
CA LEU A 71 7.99 4.35 -2.90
C LEU A 71 6.62 3.69 -2.84
N VAL A 72 5.64 4.10 -3.63
CA VAL A 72 4.32 3.47 -3.70
C VAL A 72 4.41 2.04 -4.22
N GLU A 73 5.26 1.71 -5.19
CA GLU A 73 5.49 0.34 -5.64
C GLU A 73 6.29 -0.48 -4.63
N ARG A 74 7.28 0.11 -3.95
CA ARG A 74 8.00 -0.56 -2.86
C ARG A 74 7.11 -0.73 -1.65
N VAL A 75 6.26 0.23 -1.30
CA VAL A 75 5.19 0.15 -0.30
C VAL A 75 4.24 -0.95 -0.74
N LYS A 76 3.68 -0.93 -1.96
CA LYS A 76 2.82 -2.00 -2.48
C LYS A 76 3.47 -3.39 -2.42
N ASN A 77 4.75 -3.51 -2.75
CA ASN A 77 5.50 -4.78 -2.75
C ASN A 77 6.03 -5.21 -1.36
N PHE A 78 6.37 -4.27 -0.48
CA PHE A 78 6.85 -4.47 0.89
C PHE A 78 5.68 -4.75 1.84
N PHE A 79 4.53 -4.12 1.60
CA PHE A 79 3.26 -4.36 2.29
C PHE A 79 2.48 -5.53 1.68
N GLY A 80 2.75 -5.93 0.43
CA GLY A 80 2.11 -7.08 -0.21
C GLY A 80 0.63 -6.82 -0.53
N PHE A 81 0.32 -5.67 -1.12
CA PHE A 81 -1.05 -5.23 -1.43
C PHE A 81 -1.68 -5.96 -2.65
N GLU A 82 -1.02 -7.02 -3.14
CA GLU A 82 -1.62 -8.05 -4.02
C GLU A 82 -2.10 -9.29 -3.26
N PHE A 83 -1.92 -9.38 -1.94
CA PHE A 83 -2.64 -10.40 -1.19
C PHE A 83 -4.07 -9.93 -0.99
N GLY A 84 -4.98 -10.60 -1.69
CA GLY A 84 -6.42 -10.46 -1.49
C GLY A 84 -6.83 -10.69 -0.03
N PHE A 85 -8.13 -10.59 0.21
CA PHE A 85 -8.77 -10.81 1.51
C PHE A 85 -8.44 -12.15 2.21
N GLU A 86 -7.63 -13.03 1.60
CA GLU A 86 -7.10 -14.29 2.13
C GLU A 86 -6.41 -14.18 3.50
N ARG A 87 -5.98 -12.98 3.92
CA ARG A 87 -5.38 -12.73 5.23
C ARG A 87 -6.39 -12.27 6.29
N PHE A 88 -7.61 -11.91 5.92
CA PHE A 88 -8.65 -11.51 6.85
C PHE A 88 -9.51 -12.71 7.22
N ASN A 89 -9.98 -12.77 8.46
CA ASN A 89 -11.04 -13.72 8.79
C ASN A 89 -12.37 -13.25 8.20
N GLU A 90 -13.34 -14.17 8.10
CA GLU A 90 -14.65 -13.89 7.49
C GLU A 90 -15.35 -12.69 8.13
N LYS A 91 -15.31 -12.55 9.46
CA LYS A 91 -15.92 -11.43 10.18
C LYS A 91 -15.30 -10.09 9.80
N ALA A 92 -13.98 -10.03 9.64
CA ALA A 92 -13.26 -8.83 9.22
C ALA A 92 -13.54 -8.48 7.74
N ILE A 93 -13.68 -9.49 6.87
CA ILE A 93 -14.11 -9.29 5.48
C ILE A 93 -15.52 -8.69 5.44
N ASN A 94 -16.45 -9.24 6.23
CA ASN A 94 -17.82 -8.74 6.31
C ASN A 94 -17.88 -7.30 6.82
N ALA A 95 -17.09 -6.95 7.84
CA ALA A 95 -16.96 -5.58 8.33
C ALA A 95 -16.44 -4.61 7.25
N ILE A 96 -15.44 -5.02 6.46
CA ILE A 96 -14.89 -4.21 5.36
C ILE A 96 -15.93 -4.03 4.24
N ASN A 97 -16.65 -5.08 3.87
CA ASN A 97 -17.69 -5.00 2.85
C ASN A 97 -18.84 -4.11 3.32
N PHE A 98 -19.21 -4.19 4.60
CA PHE A 98 -20.16 -3.26 5.20
C PHE A 98 -19.69 -1.81 5.07
N ALA A 99 -18.44 -1.53 5.44
CA ALA A 99 -17.85 -0.20 5.32
C ALA A 99 -17.90 0.35 3.88
N ARG A 100 -17.64 -0.51 2.88
CA ARG A 100 -17.74 -0.15 1.46
C ARG A 100 -19.17 0.16 1.04
N ASN A 101 -20.12 -0.69 1.42
CA ASN A 101 -21.53 -0.48 1.11
C ASN A 101 -22.05 0.81 1.75
N GLU A 102 -21.63 1.09 2.99
CA GLU A 102 -22.02 2.31 3.70
C GLU A 102 -21.43 3.56 3.04
N ALA A 103 -20.15 3.53 2.65
CA ALA A 103 -19.55 4.62 1.88
C ALA A 103 -20.27 4.85 0.54
N ALA A 104 -20.64 3.78 -0.17
CA ALA A 104 -21.41 3.85 -1.41
C ALA A 104 -22.81 4.44 -1.17
N ARG A 105 -23.50 4.00 -0.12
CA ARG A 105 -24.83 4.48 0.28
C ARG A 105 -24.83 5.98 0.56
N LEU A 106 -23.76 6.46 1.22
CA LEU A 106 -23.53 7.87 1.50
C LEU A 106 -22.93 8.64 0.30
N GLN A 107 -22.84 8.02 -0.88
CA GLN A 107 -22.28 8.57 -2.12
C GLN A 107 -20.87 9.16 -1.96
N LYS A 108 -20.06 8.52 -1.10
CA LYS A 108 -18.66 8.88 -0.91
C LYS A 108 -17.82 8.29 -2.03
N SER A 109 -16.75 8.99 -2.42
CA SER A 109 -15.80 8.54 -3.43
C SER A 109 -14.78 7.54 -2.90
N GLN A 110 -14.63 7.45 -1.58
CA GLN A 110 -13.66 6.58 -0.90
C GLN A 110 -14.23 6.05 0.42
N VAL A 111 -13.71 4.89 0.85
CA VAL A 111 -13.99 4.34 2.17
C VAL A 111 -13.09 5.03 3.20
N GLU A 112 -13.70 5.96 3.93
CA GLU A 112 -13.08 6.68 5.05
C GLU A 112 -13.13 5.88 6.36
N PRO A 113 -12.30 6.22 7.36
CA PRO A 113 -12.24 5.48 8.62
C PRO A 113 -13.57 5.43 9.40
N GLU A 114 -14.45 6.42 9.29
CA GLU A 114 -15.79 6.35 9.92
C GLU A 114 -16.64 5.20 9.37
N HIS A 115 -16.50 4.86 8.09
CA HIS A 115 -17.22 3.73 7.50
C HIS A 115 -16.65 2.39 7.99
N LEU A 116 -15.32 2.32 8.20
CA LEU A 116 -14.68 1.16 8.83
C LEU A 116 -15.19 0.95 10.25
N LEU A 117 -15.32 2.03 11.03
CA LEU A 117 -15.92 1.95 12.36
C LEU A 117 -17.36 1.42 12.31
N ALA A 118 -18.18 1.94 11.39
CA ALA A 118 -19.54 1.46 11.19
C ALA A 118 -19.56 -0.04 10.83
N GLY A 119 -18.66 -0.47 9.94
CA GLY A 119 -18.49 -1.88 9.59
C GLY A 119 -18.12 -2.78 10.76
N LEU A 120 -17.30 -2.30 11.70
CA LEU A 120 -16.94 -3.05 12.91
C LEU A 120 -18.05 -3.13 13.95
N LEU A 121 -19.04 -2.25 13.88
CA LEU A 121 -20.25 -2.25 14.71
C LEU A 121 -21.38 -3.10 14.11
N ALA A 122 -21.31 -3.40 12.81
CA ALA A 122 -22.40 -4.07 12.07
C ALA A 122 -22.68 -5.50 12.55
N ASP A 123 -21.67 -6.22 13.03
CA ASP A 123 -21.83 -7.54 13.64
C ASP A 123 -21.56 -7.47 15.15
N PRO A 124 -22.60 -7.40 16.02
CA PRO A 124 -22.45 -7.30 17.47
C PRO A 124 -21.81 -8.55 18.11
N THR A 125 -21.68 -9.66 17.37
CA THR A 125 -21.00 -10.88 17.86
C THR A 125 -19.47 -10.79 17.76
N THR A 126 -18.94 -9.79 17.06
CA THR A 126 -17.50 -9.58 16.91
C THR A 126 -16.87 -9.08 18.20
N THR A 127 -15.57 -9.28 18.34
CA THR A 127 -14.83 -8.73 19.49
C THR A 127 -14.75 -7.21 19.40
N SER A 128 -14.59 -6.64 18.20
CA SER A 128 -14.58 -5.18 18.01
C SER A 128 -15.90 -4.54 18.42
N ALA A 129 -17.04 -5.08 17.99
CA ALA A 129 -18.35 -4.51 18.31
C ALA A 129 -18.60 -4.55 19.82
N ARG A 130 -18.29 -5.68 20.47
CA ARG A 130 -18.42 -5.80 21.94
C ARG A 130 -17.55 -4.79 22.69
N LEU A 131 -16.30 -4.59 22.26
CA LEU A 131 -15.41 -3.60 22.85
C LEU A 131 -15.93 -2.17 22.62
N LEU A 132 -16.35 -1.83 21.40
CA LEU A 132 -16.90 -0.51 21.10
C LEU A 132 -18.18 -0.22 21.90
N GLN A 133 -19.10 -1.19 21.98
CA GLN A 133 -20.35 -1.08 22.75
C GLN A 133 -20.11 -0.97 24.25
N ALA A 134 -19.17 -1.74 24.79
CA ALA A 134 -18.80 -1.68 26.21
C ALA A 134 -18.18 -0.31 26.59
N ASN A 135 -17.62 0.41 25.62
CA ASN A 135 -16.99 1.72 25.82
C ASN A 135 -17.84 2.88 25.28
N GLY A 136 -19.18 2.71 25.18
CA GLY A 136 -20.11 3.82 24.94
C GLY A 136 -20.62 3.98 23.50
N VAL A 137 -20.07 3.25 22.54
CA VAL A 137 -20.52 3.36 21.13
C VAL A 137 -21.75 2.50 20.91
N MET A 138 -22.91 3.15 20.84
CA MET A 138 -24.15 2.52 20.45
C MET A 138 -24.26 2.53 18.91
N PRO A 139 -24.57 1.39 18.26
CA PRO A 139 -24.79 1.39 16.83
C PRO A 139 -26.06 2.20 16.50
N ASP A 140 -25.90 3.35 15.86
CA ASP A 140 -26.97 4.07 15.14
C ASP A 140 -27.00 3.65 13.66
N ILE A 141 -26.72 2.36 13.44
CA ILE A 141 -26.69 1.78 12.11
C ILE A 141 -28.03 1.08 11.99
N GLU A 142 -28.94 1.64 11.20
CA GLU A 142 -30.10 0.90 10.72
C GLU A 142 -29.57 -0.41 10.13
N THR A 143 -29.70 -1.51 10.87
CA THR A 143 -29.40 -2.86 10.42
C THR A 143 -30.46 -3.24 9.40
N ASN A 144 -30.51 -2.53 8.28
CA ASN A 144 -31.31 -2.93 7.17
C ASN A 144 -30.65 -4.19 6.61
N GLU A 145 -31.42 -5.27 6.61
CA GLU A 145 -31.18 -6.51 5.87
C GLU A 145 -31.20 -6.21 4.36
N HIS A 146 -30.33 -5.33 3.88
CA HIS A 146 -30.19 -5.09 2.46
C HIS A 146 -29.28 -6.18 1.91
N SER A 147 -29.86 -6.97 1.01
CA SER A 147 -29.18 -7.92 0.15
C SER A 147 -27.86 -7.32 -0.33
N PHE A 148 -26.76 -8.06 -0.09
CA PHE A 148 -25.41 -7.80 -0.57
C PHE A 148 -25.36 -7.87 -2.11
N GLU A 149 -26.08 -7.00 -2.80
CA GLU A 149 -25.81 -6.73 -4.19
C GLU A 149 -24.61 -5.78 -4.23
N SER A 150 -23.61 -6.23 -4.97
CA SER A 150 -22.29 -5.66 -5.15
C SER A 150 -22.33 -4.19 -5.54
N LEU A 151 -22.46 -3.33 -4.54
CA LEU A 151 -22.15 -1.92 -4.67
C LEU A 151 -20.66 -1.77 -4.92
N GLU A 152 -20.33 -0.70 -5.66
CA GLU A 152 -19.02 -0.36 -6.19
C GLU A 152 -17.87 -0.79 -5.26
N ASN A 153 -16.84 -1.41 -5.85
CA ASN A 153 -15.64 -1.84 -5.13
C ASN A 153 -14.78 -0.59 -4.81
N LEU A 154 -15.31 0.29 -3.96
CA LEU A 154 -14.74 1.57 -3.60
C LEU A 154 -13.36 1.38 -2.99
N GLU A 155 -12.44 2.25 -3.41
CA GLU A 155 -11.12 2.29 -2.83
C GLU A 155 -11.15 2.92 -1.43
N PHE A 156 -10.25 2.45 -0.56
CA PHE A 156 -10.00 3.10 0.72
C PHE A 156 -9.28 4.44 0.54
N SER A 157 -9.63 5.40 1.39
CA SER A 157 -8.89 6.66 1.51
C SER A 157 -7.47 6.41 2.03
N PRO A 158 -6.55 7.39 1.96
CA PRO A 158 -5.22 7.25 2.54
C PRO A 158 -5.26 6.84 4.02
N GLN A 159 -6.20 7.39 4.79
CA GLN A 159 -6.39 7.08 6.20
C GLN A 159 -6.98 5.67 6.39
N GLY A 160 -7.98 5.29 5.58
CA GLY A 160 -8.51 3.91 5.58
C GLY A 160 -7.44 2.88 5.24
N LYS A 161 -6.56 3.16 4.26
CA LYS A 161 -5.42 2.29 3.91
C LYS A 161 -4.44 2.17 5.08
N PHE A 162 -4.16 3.26 5.79
CA PHE A 162 -3.30 3.25 6.97
C PHE A 162 -3.85 2.40 8.12
N VAL A 163 -5.17 2.41 8.36
CA VAL A 163 -5.82 1.53 9.35
C VAL A 163 -5.59 0.05 9.02
N LEU A 164 -5.77 -0.34 7.76
CA LEU A 164 -5.55 -1.72 7.31
C LEU A 164 -4.08 -2.12 7.45
N GLU A 165 -3.16 -1.19 7.20
CA GLU A 165 -1.72 -1.39 7.36
C GLU A 165 -1.36 -1.65 8.83
N LEU A 166 -1.86 -0.82 9.74
CA LEU A 166 -1.67 -0.98 11.18
C LEU A 166 -2.19 -2.34 11.68
N ALA A 167 -3.37 -2.75 11.21
CA ALA A 167 -3.95 -4.07 11.52
C ALA A 167 -3.06 -5.24 11.03
N LEU A 168 -2.47 -5.11 9.84
CA LEU A 168 -1.54 -6.11 9.32
C LEU A 168 -0.21 -6.12 10.10
N GLN A 169 0.32 -4.95 10.45
CA GLN A 169 1.56 -4.83 11.21
C GLN A 169 1.45 -5.52 12.57
N ILE A 170 0.36 -5.28 13.31
CA ILE A 170 0.19 -5.87 14.64
C ILE A 170 0.03 -7.40 14.58
N VAL A 171 -0.71 -7.92 13.59
CA VAL A 171 -0.85 -9.38 13.35
C VAL A 171 0.50 -10.02 13.04
N ARG A 172 1.34 -9.35 12.23
CA ARG A 172 2.71 -9.81 11.93
C ARG A 172 3.60 -9.82 13.16
N LEU A 173 3.55 -8.77 13.98
CA LEU A 173 4.31 -8.68 15.23
C LEU A 173 3.94 -9.79 16.21
N GLN A 174 2.67 -10.20 16.22
CA GLN A 174 2.16 -11.28 17.08
C GLN A 174 2.39 -12.68 16.51
N GLY A 175 2.85 -12.80 15.26
CA GLY A 175 2.94 -14.09 14.57
C GLY A 175 1.58 -14.75 14.30
N LYS A 176 0.47 -13.99 14.35
CA LYS A 176 -0.87 -14.49 14.02
C LYS A 176 -1.01 -14.65 12.51
N LYS A 177 -1.87 -15.57 12.08
CA LYS A 177 -2.06 -15.91 10.65
C LYS A 177 -3.11 -15.07 9.95
N SER A 178 -4.06 -14.51 10.71
CA SER A 178 -5.21 -13.80 10.16
C SER A 178 -5.51 -12.50 10.89
N ILE A 179 -6.01 -11.53 10.14
CA ILE A 179 -6.49 -10.24 10.62
C ILE A 179 -7.96 -10.40 10.99
N GLY A 180 -8.24 -10.23 12.28
CA GLY A 180 -9.58 -10.17 12.85
C GLY A 180 -10.09 -8.74 13.03
N THR A 181 -11.35 -8.63 13.45
CA THR A 181 -12.03 -7.35 13.70
C THR A 181 -11.38 -6.50 14.79
N GLU A 182 -10.80 -7.14 15.81
CA GLU A 182 -10.03 -6.52 16.88
C GLU A 182 -8.76 -5.84 16.37
N HIS A 183 -8.11 -6.40 15.35
CA HIS A 183 -6.90 -5.82 14.75
C HIS A 183 -7.27 -4.59 13.89
N LEU A 184 -8.41 -4.64 13.20
CA LEU A 184 -8.96 -3.48 12.49
C LEU A 184 -9.31 -2.34 13.46
N LEU A 185 -9.97 -2.67 14.58
CA LEU A 185 -10.24 -1.72 15.66
C LEU A 185 -8.95 -1.12 16.23
N TRP A 186 -7.91 -1.93 16.40
CA TRP A 186 -6.60 -1.46 16.86
C TRP A 186 -6.02 -0.42 15.91
N GLY A 187 -6.09 -0.65 14.60
CA GLY A 187 -5.68 0.32 13.59
C GLY A 187 -6.45 1.65 13.69
N LEU A 188 -7.76 1.60 13.91
CA LEU A 188 -8.59 2.81 14.08
C LEU A 188 -8.21 3.60 15.34
N VAL A 189 -8.00 2.91 16.47
CA VAL A 189 -7.60 3.55 17.73
C VAL A 189 -6.25 4.26 17.55
N ARG A 190 -5.26 3.62 16.93
CA ARG A 190 -3.95 4.23 16.65
C ARG A 190 -4.04 5.41 15.70
N LEU A 191 -4.85 5.32 14.64
CA LEU A 191 -5.08 6.47 13.76
C LEU A 191 -5.65 7.66 14.55
N SER A 192 -6.56 7.42 15.50
CA SER A 192 -7.16 8.48 16.33
C SER A 192 -6.17 9.17 17.27
N GLU A 193 -5.06 8.50 17.63
CA GLU A 193 -3.97 9.06 18.46
C GLU A 193 -3.05 9.98 17.66
N THR A 194 -2.90 9.72 16.36
CA THR A 194 -1.93 10.43 15.51
C THR A 194 -2.41 11.80 15.01
N ASP A 195 -3.72 12.06 14.97
CA ASP A 195 -4.24 13.33 14.46
C ASP A 195 -5.68 13.64 14.91
N LYS A 196 -6.02 14.95 14.96
CA LYS A 196 -7.39 15.46 15.17
C LYS A 196 -8.25 15.24 13.92
N THR A 197 -8.44 13.99 13.54
CA THR A 197 -9.27 13.59 12.41
C THR A 197 -10.75 13.55 12.79
N VAL A 198 -11.62 13.40 11.78
CA VAL A 198 -13.07 13.13 11.94
C VAL A 198 -13.32 11.99 12.93
N LEU A 199 -12.45 10.97 12.99
CA LEU A 199 -12.56 9.89 13.98
C LEU A 199 -12.39 10.37 15.43
N SER A 200 -11.50 11.33 15.68
CA SER A 200 -11.34 11.90 17.01
C SER A 200 -12.58 12.70 17.41
N ASP A 201 -13.18 13.45 16.50
CA ASP A 201 -14.45 14.13 16.80
C ASP A 201 -15.59 13.12 16.98
N LEU A 202 -15.61 12.07 16.16
CA LEU A 202 -16.62 11.02 16.21
C LEU A 202 -16.53 10.20 17.50
N PHE A 203 -15.34 9.78 17.92
CA PHE A 203 -15.14 9.11 19.21
C PHE A 203 -15.51 10.02 20.39
N GLN A 204 -15.29 11.33 20.27
CA GLN A 204 -15.71 12.28 21.30
C GLN A 204 -17.23 12.44 21.33
N ASN A 205 -17.89 12.48 20.17
CA ASN A 205 -19.34 12.56 20.04
C ASN A 205 -20.06 11.30 20.56
N TYR A 206 -19.42 10.13 20.45
CA TYR A 206 -19.89 8.88 21.04
C TYR A 206 -19.51 8.71 22.52
N GLU A 207 -18.93 9.74 23.16
CA GLU A 207 -18.45 9.68 24.55
C GLU A 207 -17.55 8.46 24.82
N LEU A 208 -16.79 8.03 23.81
CA LEU A 208 -16.04 6.80 23.88
C LEU A 208 -14.90 6.92 24.89
N ASP A 209 -14.89 6.02 25.88
CA ASP A 209 -13.76 5.91 26.82
C ASP A 209 -12.57 5.28 26.11
N ARG A 210 -11.74 6.14 25.52
CA ARG A 210 -10.60 5.73 24.71
C ARG A 210 -9.54 5.02 25.53
N GLU A 211 -9.35 5.43 26.78
CA GLU A 211 -8.34 4.84 27.65
C GLU A 211 -8.75 3.42 28.03
N ALA A 212 -9.99 3.24 28.46
CA ALA A 212 -10.54 1.92 28.75
C ALA A 212 -10.55 1.01 27.51
N LEU A 213 -10.97 1.53 26.35
CA LEU A 213 -10.95 0.78 25.10
C LEU A 213 -9.54 0.34 24.73
N ASN A 214 -8.56 1.24 24.82
CA ASN A 214 -7.18 0.95 24.48
C ASN A 214 -6.57 -0.14 25.39
N ASN A 215 -6.88 -0.09 26.69
CA ASN A 215 -6.43 -1.10 27.66
C ASN A 215 -7.05 -2.48 27.36
N GLN A 216 -8.37 -2.55 27.15
CA GLN A 216 -9.05 -3.81 26.82
C GLN A 216 -8.60 -4.38 25.47
N LEU A 217 -8.32 -3.51 24.50
CA LEU A 217 -7.85 -3.92 23.19
C LEU A 217 -6.43 -4.48 23.24
N ALA A 218 -5.56 -3.94 24.10
CA ALA A 218 -4.21 -4.47 24.33
C ALA A 218 -4.21 -5.89 24.93
N GLU A 219 -5.25 -6.26 25.70
CA GLU A 219 -5.42 -7.64 26.20
C GLU A 219 -5.96 -8.60 25.13
N THR A 220 -6.62 -8.06 24.12
CA THR A 220 -7.33 -8.82 23.08
C THR A 220 -6.46 -9.09 21.86
N VAL A 221 -5.66 -8.09 21.49
CA VAL A 221 -4.76 -8.11 20.33
C VAL A 221 -3.42 -8.62 20.81
#